data_AF-A0A7C7E7F2-F1
#
_entry.id   AF-A0A7C7E7F2-F1
#
_cell.length_a   1.000
_cell.length_b   1.000
_cell.length_c   1.000
_cell.angle_alpha   90.00
_cell.angle_beta   90.00
_cell.angle_gamma   90.00
#
_symmetry.space_group_name_H-M   'P 1'
#
loop_
_entity.id
_entity.type
_entity.pdbx_description
1 polymer ?
#
loop_
_entity_poly.entity_id
_entity_poly.type
_entity_poly.pdbx_seq_one_letter_code
_entity_poly.pdbx_strand_id
1 'polypeptide(L)'
;MIEDVVKKTLLFDFYGQLLTDKQRNIVEMYYGHDLSLSEISEQIGISRQGVYDTLKRAEATLEEYEDRLKLVDRFLQQKKILSDITSMLDEIINEGYDDIEDIKNRLKKIKIFIEKLD
;
A
#
# COMPACT_ATOMS: atom_id res chain seq x y z
N MET A 1 -14.49 3.42 -3.80
CA MET A 1 -14.53 2.06 -4.37
C MET A 1 -13.14 1.62 -4.83
N ILE A 2 -12.42 2.38 -5.68
CA ILE A 2 -11.03 2.07 -6.07
C ILE A 2 -10.05 2.20 -4.90
N GLU A 3 -10.17 3.25 -4.09
CA GLU A 3 -9.27 3.45 -2.93
C GLU A 3 -9.33 2.32 -1.90
N ASP A 4 -10.51 1.72 -1.70
CA ASP A 4 -10.71 0.64 -0.74
C ASP A 4 -10.08 -0.66 -1.25
N VAL A 5 -10.29 -1.01 -2.53
CA VAL A 5 -9.66 -2.18 -3.17
C VAL A 5 -8.14 -2.06 -3.13
N VAL A 6 -7.59 -0.91 -3.52
CA VAL A 6 -6.13 -0.68 -3.49
C VAL A 6 -5.56 -0.81 -2.07
N LYS A 7 -6.28 -0.29 -1.07
CA LYS A 7 -5.88 -0.44 0.34
C LYS A 7 -5.88 -1.92 0.77
N LYS A 8 -6.92 -2.68 0.41
CA LYS A 8 -7.01 -4.11 0.74
C LYS A 8 -5.91 -4.93 0.07
N THR A 9 -5.58 -4.64 -1.19
CA THR A 9 -4.45 -5.27 -1.89
C THR A 9 -3.12 -4.97 -1.18
N LEU A 10 -2.86 -3.71 -0.82
CA LEU A 10 -1.64 -3.36 -0.08
C LEU A 10 -1.57 -4.07 1.28
N LEU A 11 -2.67 -4.12 2.02
CA LEU A 11 -2.74 -4.86 3.28
C LEU A 11 -2.42 -6.35 3.08
N PHE A 12 -2.92 -6.94 1.99
CA PHE A 12 -2.62 -8.33 1.65
C PHE A 12 -1.16 -8.54 1.24
N ASP A 13 -0.55 -7.62 0.50
CA ASP A 13 0.87 -7.72 0.13
C ASP A 13 1.79 -7.71 1.36
N PHE A 14 1.46 -6.91 2.37
CA PHE A 14 2.25 -6.80 3.60
C PHE A 14 1.97 -7.91 4.61
N TYR A 15 0.70 -8.30 4.77
CA TYR A 15 0.28 -9.17 5.87
C TYR A 15 -0.34 -10.51 5.41
N GLY A 16 -0.48 -10.75 4.11
CA GLY A 16 -1.15 -11.93 3.56
C GLY A 16 -0.51 -13.26 3.94
N GLN A 17 0.79 -13.27 4.24
CA GLN A 17 1.50 -14.45 4.75
C GLN A 17 1.15 -14.80 6.21
N LEU A 18 0.53 -13.87 6.96
CA LEU A 18 0.07 -14.07 8.33
C LEU A 18 -1.36 -14.64 8.42
N LEU A 19 -2.04 -14.73 7.27
CA LEU A 19 -3.35 -15.36 7.16
C LEU A 19 -3.21 -16.89 7.15
N THR A 20 -4.29 -17.58 7.50
CA THR A 20 -4.38 -19.03 7.26
C THR A 20 -4.38 -19.32 5.75
N ASP A 21 -3.90 -20.48 5.33
CA ASP A 21 -3.85 -20.88 3.91
C ASP A 21 -5.20 -20.70 3.21
N LYS A 22 -6.30 -21.04 3.89
CA LYS A 22 -7.66 -20.89 3.35
C LYS A 22 -8.04 -19.42 3.14
N GLN A 23 -7.75 -18.56 4.11
CA GLN A 23 -8.02 -17.11 3.99
C GLN A 23 -7.16 -16.51 2.89
N ARG A 24 -5.86 -16.80 2.88
CA ARG A 24 -4.92 -16.29 1.88
C ARG A 24 -5.37 -16.66 0.46
N ASN A 25 -5.68 -17.93 0.23
CA ASN A 25 -6.09 -18.42 -1.08
C ASN A 25 -7.39 -17.73 -1.56
N ILE A 26 -8.38 -17.54 -0.67
CA ILE A 26 -9.62 -16.80 -1.01
C ILE A 26 -9.33 -15.34 -1.36
N VAL A 27 -8.49 -14.67 -0.58
CA VAL A 27 -8.12 -13.25 -0.81
C VAL A 27 -7.35 -13.11 -2.13
N GLU A 28 -6.44 -14.03 -2.43
CA GLU A 28 -5.65 -14.07 -3.68
C GLU A 28 -6.54 -14.31 -4.91
N MET A 29 -7.46 -15.27 -4.84
CA MET A 29 -8.44 -15.49 -5.90
C MET A 29 -9.32 -14.25 -6.14
N TYR A 30 -9.76 -13.58 -5.07
CA TYR A 30 -10.66 -12.44 -5.18
C TYR A 30 -9.95 -11.17 -5.67
N TYR A 31 -8.86 -10.75 -5.01
CA TYR A 31 -8.17 -9.50 -5.32
C TYR A 31 -7.06 -9.65 -6.37
N GLY A 32 -6.44 -10.82 -6.48
CA GLY A 32 -5.34 -11.07 -7.41
C GLY A 32 -5.80 -11.60 -8.77
N HIS A 33 -6.81 -12.47 -8.79
CA HIS A 33 -7.34 -13.09 -10.01
C HIS A 33 -8.69 -12.51 -10.47
N ASP A 34 -9.24 -11.54 -9.74
CA ASP A 34 -10.52 -10.88 -10.04
C ASP A 34 -11.70 -11.87 -10.15
N LEU A 35 -11.63 -12.99 -9.43
CA LEU A 35 -12.71 -13.98 -9.40
C LEU A 35 -13.87 -13.51 -8.54
N SER A 36 -15.09 -13.74 -9.03
CA SER A 36 -16.30 -13.52 -8.26
C SER A 36 -16.45 -14.54 -7.12
N LEU A 37 -17.21 -14.19 -6.09
CA LEU A 37 -17.50 -15.09 -4.96
C LEU A 37 -18.13 -16.43 -5.40
N SER A 38 -18.84 -16.44 -6.53
CA SER A 38 -19.45 -17.65 -7.10
C SER A 38 -18.40 -18.53 -7.75
N GLU A 39 -17.49 -17.97 -8.56
CA GLU A 39 -16.38 -18.73 -9.17
C GLU A 39 -15.47 -19.32 -8.10
N ILE A 40 -15.18 -18.55 -7.06
CA ILE A 40 -14.41 -19.03 -5.91
C ILE A 40 -15.17 -20.16 -5.20
N SER A 41 -16.46 -19.98 -4.94
CA SER A 41 -17.32 -21.00 -4.29
C SER A 41 -17.28 -22.34 -5.02
N GLU A 42 -17.38 -22.32 -6.35
CA GLU A 42 -17.28 -23.51 -7.20
C GLU A 42 -15.88 -24.14 -7.12
N GLN A 43 -14.82 -23.33 -7.14
CA GLN A 43 -13.44 -23.82 -7.15
C GLN A 43 -13.01 -24.48 -5.82
N ILE A 44 -13.45 -23.96 -4.66
CA ILE A 44 -13.07 -24.50 -3.33
C ILE A 44 -14.13 -25.39 -2.69
N GLY A 45 -15.29 -25.56 -3.33
CA GLY A 45 -16.35 -26.46 -2.85
C GLY A 45 -17.02 -26.01 -1.54
N ILE A 46 -17.07 -24.70 -1.29
CA ILE A 46 -17.80 -24.12 -0.15
C ILE A 46 -18.90 -23.19 -0.64
N SER A 47 -19.89 -22.87 0.19
CA SER A 47 -20.96 -21.95 -0.23
C SER A 47 -20.44 -20.54 -0.52
N ARG A 48 -21.12 -19.80 -1.40
CA ARG A 48 -20.83 -18.38 -1.66
C ARG A 48 -20.81 -17.55 -0.38
N GLN A 49 -21.70 -17.85 0.58
CA GLN A 49 -21.70 -17.22 1.90
C GLN A 49 -20.42 -17.56 2.69
N GLY A 50 -19.99 -18.83 2.66
CA GLY A 50 -18.74 -19.24 3.30
C GLY A 50 -17.50 -18.57 2.70
N VAL A 51 -17.47 -18.32 1.40
CA VAL A 51 -16.42 -17.51 0.75
C VAL A 51 -16.46 -16.08 1.29
N TYR A 52 -17.63 -15.44 1.25
CA TYR A 52 -17.83 -14.07 1.73
C TYR A 52 -17.39 -13.89 3.20
N ASP A 53 -17.84 -14.77 4.08
CA ASP A 53 -17.50 -14.71 5.52
C ASP A 53 -16.02 -14.94 5.78
N THR A 54 -15.37 -15.78 4.96
CA THR A 54 -13.93 -16.02 5.08
C THR A 54 -13.12 -14.83 4.57
N LEU A 55 -13.54 -14.23 3.44
CA LEU A 55 -12.95 -13.01 2.91
C LEU A 55 -13.05 -11.86 3.93
N LYS A 56 -14.25 -11.63 4.50
CA LYS A 56 -14.46 -10.58 5.51
C LYS A 56 -13.63 -10.77 6.77
N ARG A 57 -13.48 -12.01 7.25
CA ARG A 57 -12.59 -12.32 8.38
C ARG A 57 -11.12 -12.09 8.05
N ALA A 58 -10.70 -12.45 6.84
CA ALA A 58 -9.33 -12.18 6.39
C ALA A 58 -9.06 -10.67 6.35
N GLU A 59 -9.97 -9.88 5.76
CA GLU A 59 -9.87 -8.42 5.73
C GLU A 59 -9.76 -7.81 7.13
N ALA A 60 -10.60 -8.24 8.08
CA ALA A 60 -10.55 -7.75 9.45
C ALA A 60 -9.22 -8.10 10.14
N THR A 61 -8.68 -9.30 9.87
CA THR A 61 -7.38 -9.73 10.41
C THR A 61 -6.23 -8.88 9.86
N LEU A 62 -6.25 -8.58 8.55
CA LEU A 62 -5.25 -7.71 7.92
C LEU A 62 -5.31 -6.27 8.47
N GLU A 63 -6.52 -5.76 8.72
CA GLU A 63 -6.70 -4.43 9.35
C GLU A 63 -6.18 -4.41 10.80
N GLU A 64 -6.42 -5.46 11.58
CA GLU A 64 -5.89 -5.57 12.94
C GLU A 64 -4.35 -5.55 12.96
N TYR A 65 -3.71 -6.22 12.00
CA TYR A 65 -2.26 -6.15 11.84
C TYR A 65 -1.79 -4.74 11.50
N GLU A 66 -2.46 -4.05 10.57
CA GLU A 66 -2.13 -2.67 10.25
C GLU A 66 -2.32 -1.73 11.44
N ASP A 67 -3.35 -1.93 12.25
CA ASP A 67 -3.57 -1.12 13.44
C ASP A 67 -2.46 -1.25 14.47
N ARG A 68 -1.81 -2.42 14.54
CA ARG A 68 -0.69 -2.67 15.46
C ARG A 68 0.66 -2.28 14.88
N LEU A 69 0.89 -2.54 13.59
CA LEU A 69 2.21 -2.46 12.97
C LEU A 69 2.41 -1.20 12.13
N LYS A 70 1.33 -0.66 11.55
CA LYS A 70 1.32 0.56 10.72
C LYS A 70 2.32 0.50 9.55
N LEU A 71 2.57 -0.68 8.98
CA LEU A 71 3.57 -0.83 7.91
C LEU A 71 3.10 -0.20 6.61
N VAL A 72 1.82 -0.35 6.26
CA VAL A 72 1.27 0.24 5.04
C VAL A 72 1.25 1.76 5.15
N ASP A 73 0.80 2.30 6.29
CA ASP A 73 0.83 3.74 6.54
C ASP A 73 2.26 4.32 6.43
N ARG A 74 3.24 3.70 7.09
CA ARG A 74 4.65 4.09 6.99
C ARG A 74 5.17 4.02 5.55
N PHE A 75 4.84 2.95 4.82
CA PHE A 75 5.22 2.81 3.42
C PHE A 75 4.63 3.92 2.54
N LEU A 76 3.36 4.26 2.72
CA LEU A 76 2.70 5.34 1.97
C LEU A 76 3.30 6.71 2.31
N GLN A 77 3.62 6.96 3.58
CA GLN A 77 4.30 8.18 4.01
C GLN A 77 5.70 8.30 3.39
N GLN A 78 6.50 7.24 3.42
CA GLN A 78 7.82 7.21 2.78
C GLN A 78 7.71 7.45 1.27
N LYS A 79 6.76 6.79 0.60
CA LYS A 79 6.52 6.96 -0.85
C LYS A 79 6.16 8.42 -1.18
N LYS A 80 5.35 9.07 -0.34
CA LYS A 80 5.00 10.48 -0.50
C LYS A 80 6.23 11.38 -0.36
N ILE A 81 7.03 11.19 0.69
CA ILE A 81 8.25 11.98 0.90
C ILE A 81 9.21 11.83 -0.28
N LEU A 82 9.41 10.61 -0.79
CA LEU A 82 10.23 10.38 -1.97
C LEU A 82 9.68 11.09 -3.21
N SER A 83 8.36 11.06 -3.42
CA SER A 83 7.73 11.81 -4.52
C SER A 83 7.96 13.31 -4.40
N ASP A 84 7.85 13.87 -3.19
CA ASP A 84 8.07 15.29 -2.93
C ASP A 84 9.55 15.67 -3.17
N ILE A 85 10.49 14.82 -2.75
CA ILE A 85 11.93 14.98 -3.02
C ILE A 85 12.21 15.00 -4.53
N THR A 86 11.66 14.04 -5.27
CA THR A 86 11.83 13.98 -6.72
C THR A 86 11.30 15.24 -7.40
N SER A 87 10.10 15.71 -7.01
CA SER A 87 9.55 16.96 -7.53
C SER A 87 10.45 18.17 -7.24
N MET A 88 10.97 18.28 -6.02
CA MET A 88 11.90 19.36 -5.66
C MET A 88 13.22 19.29 -6.45
N LEU A 89 13.71 18.09 -6.76
CA LEU A 89 14.90 17.89 -7.60
C LEU A 89 14.62 18.25 -9.06
N ASP A 90 13.46 17.87 -9.60
CA ASP A 90 13.05 18.20 -10.96
C ASP A 90 12.91 19.72 -11.15
N GLU A 91 12.40 20.44 -10.15
CA GLU A 91 12.40 21.91 -10.12
C GLU A 91 13.83 22.46 -10.17
N ILE A 92 14.79 21.85 -9.46
CA ILE A 92 16.21 22.26 -9.48
C ILE A 92 16.87 21.98 -10.83
N ILE A 93 16.51 20.89 -11.49
CA ILE A 93 17.12 20.49 -12.75
C ILE A 93 16.56 21.31 -13.93
N ASN A 94 15.26 21.60 -13.92
CA ASN A 94 14.56 22.18 -15.07
C ASN A 94 14.38 23.71 -14.99
N GLU A 95 14.54 24.34 -13.83
CA GLU A 95 14.50 25.80 -13.70
C GLU A 95 15.89 26.41 -13.91
N GLY A 96 15.95 27.60 -14.54
CA GLY A 96 17.16 28.41 -14.59
C GLY A 96 17.34 29.15 -13.27
N TYR A 97 18.44 28.88 -12.57
CA TYR A 97 18.72 29.51 -11.28
C TYR A 97 19.70 30.67 -11.45
N ASP A 98 19.29 31.85 -10.98
CA ASP A 98 20.10 33.08 -11.06
C ASP A 98 21.25 33.12 -10.05
N ASP A 99 21.17 32.35 -8.95
CA ASP A 99 22.20 32.27 -7.92
C ASP A 99 22.34 30.85 -7.33
N ILE A 100 23.60 30.45 -7.08
CA ILE A 100 24.00 29.23 -6.38
C ILE A 100 23.42 29.17 -4.97
N GLU A 101 23.19 30.32 -4.32
CA GLU A 101 22.63 30.36 -2.96
C GLU A 101 21.17 29.85 -2.92
N ASP A 102 20.38 30.06 -3.97
CA ASP A 102 19.01 29.54 -4.03
C ASP A 102 18.99 28.01 -4.18
N ILE A 103 19.88 27.49 -5.04
CA ILE A 103 20.11 26.03 -5.18
C ILE A 103 20.51 25.42 -3.84
N LYS A 104 21.46 26.03 -3.11
CA LYS A 104 21.89 25.54 -1.79
C LYS A 104 20.74 25.51 -0.78
N ASN A 105 19.86 26.51 -0.79
CA ASN A 105 18.72 26.55 0.13
C ASN A 105 17.68 25.48 -0.19
N ARG A 106 17.41 25.20 -1.46
CA ARG A 106 16.53 24.09 -1.87
C ARG A 106 17.14 22.72 -1.52
N LEU A 107 18.44 22.53 -1.74
CA LEU A 107 19.15 21.31 -1.31
C LEU A 107 19.13 21.10 0.20
N LYS A 108 19.25 22.17 1.01
CA LYS A 108 19.09 22.10 2.48
C LYS A 108 17.68 21.62 2.86
N LYS A 109 16.63 22.10 2.19
CA LYS A 109 15.26 21.62 2.42
C LYS A 109 15.13 20.13 2.11
N ILE A 110 15.64 19.67 0.95
CA ILE A 110 15.66 18.25 0.59
C ILE A 110 16.37 17.42 1.66
N LYS A 111 17.52 17.89 2.16
CA LYS A 111 18.26 17.21 3.23
C LYS A 111 17.41 17.02 4.50
N ILE A 112 16.68 18.05 4.92
CA ILE A 112 15.76 17.96 6.08
C ILE A 112 14.62 16.96 5.83
N PHE A 113 14.12 16.87 4.60
CA PHE A 113 13.10 15.88 4.24
C PHE A 113 13.64 14.45 4.29
N ILE A 114 14.89 14.24 3.87
CA ILE A 114 15.54 12.93 3.94
C ILE A 114 15.78 12.52 5.40
N GLU A 115 16.22 13.45 6.27
CA GLU A 115 16.43 13.19 7.70
C GLU A 115 15.14 12.82 8.46
N LYS A 116 13.95 13.06 7.88
CA LYS A 116 12.66 12.64 8.43
C LYS A 116 12.23 11.24 7.99
N LEU A 117 12.97 10.60 7.09
CA LEU A 117 12.74 9.21 6.66
C LEU A 117 13.41 8.19 7.59
N ASP A 118 14.46 8.60 8.32
CA ASP A 118 15.15 7.82 9.37
C ASP A 118 14.35 7.80 10.69
#